data_AF-A0AB37ZXI7-F1
#
_entry.id   AF-A0AB37ZXI7-F1
#
_cell.length_a   1.000
_cell.length_b   1.000
_cell.length_c   1.000
_cell.angle_alpha   90.00
_cell.angle_beta   90.00
_cell.angle_gamma   90.00
#
_symmetry.space_group_name_H-M   'P 1'
#
loop_
_entity.id
_entity.type
_entity.pdbx_description
1 polymer ?
#
loop_
_entity_poly.entity_id
_entity_poly.type
_entity_poly.pdbx_seq_one_letter_code
_entity_poly.pdbx_strand_id
1 'polypeptide(L)'
;MAGLFDKFKKEKGDFEATSTFGSIKVDDNRRIFKIAGRLIPYADLVSFELLEDGKIITEGGIDIGRAAIGGAFFGIAGAGIGGFSKMKKEDKEFCTSMQILVTLRNQKYGAVTVPFIFLKTDKSKATYSLARTNAKATLSGLNYILEMNADKTILGFDNLKKLKELFDLGILTEGEYDSKKKDILGL
;
A
#
# COMPACT_ATOMS: atom_id res chain seq x y z
N MET A 1 -35.95 30.71 -15.07
CA MET A 1 -36.15 29.70 -14.02
C MET A 1 -35.01 28.69 -14.10
N ALA A 2 -33.90 28.91 -13.40
CA ALA A 2 -32.88 27.88 -13.18
C ALA A 2 -33.45 26.91 -12.14
N GLY A 3 -34.28 25.98 -12.61
CA GLY A 3 -35.04 25.06 -11.78
C GLY A 3 -34.13 23.98 -11.21
N LEU A 4 -34.29 23.74 -9.91
CA LEU A 4 -34.04 22.53 -9.10
C LEU A 4 -32.98 21.49 -9.57
N PHE A 5 -32.98 21.09 -10.84
CA PHE A 5 -31.95 20.28 -11.50
C PHE A 5 -30.53 20.86 -11.44
N ASP A 6 -30.36 22.18 -11.51
CA ASP A 6 -29.03 22.82 -11.39
C ASP A 6 -28.49 22.74 -9.95
N LYS A 7 -29.39 22.63 -8.96
CA LYS A 7 -29.03 22.46 -7.55
C LYS A 7 -28.58 21.03 -7.25
N PHE A 8 -29.19 20.03 -7.89
CA PHE A 8 -28.77 18.63 -7.78
C PHE A 8 -27.43 18.33 -8.48
N LYS A 9 -27.03 19.13 -9.47
CA LYS A 9 -25.69 19.03 -10.08
C LYS A 9 -24.59 19.60 -9.19
N LYS A 10 -24.94 20.42 -8.19
CA LYS A 10 -24.02 21.19 -7.35
C LYS A 10 -23.60 20.49 -6.04
N GLU A 11 -24.25 19.38 -5.68
CA GLU A 11 -23.93 18.61 -4.45
C GLU A 11 -23.06 17.35 -4.68
N LYS A 12 -22.68 17.06 -5.92
CA LYS A 12 -21.47 16.27 -6.22
C LYS A 12 -20.39 17.26 -6.63
N GLY A 13 -19.66 17.80 -5.66
CA GLY A 13 -18.48 18.59 -5.97
C GLY A 13 -17.51 17.77 -6.84
N ASP A 14 -17.09 18.32 -7.98
CA ASP A 14 -16.13 17.67 -8.87
C ASP A 14 -14.87 17.30 -8.09
N PHE A 15 -14.47 16.03 -8.10
CA PHE A 15 -13.24 15.53 -7.45
C PHE A 15 -12.06 16.44 -7.80
N GLU A 16 -11.39 16.99 -6.77
CA GLU A 16 -10.26 17.91 -6.96
C GLU A 16 -8.99 17.28 -6.40
N ALA A 17 -8.06 16.94 -7.29
CA ALA A 17 -6.82 16.29 -6.88
C ALA A 17 -5.90 17.29 -6.15
N THR A 18 -5.85 17.18 -4.83
CA THR A 18 -4.88 17.86 -3.95
C THR A 18 -3.48 17.22 -4.01
N SER A 19 -3.39 15.90 -4.24
CA SER A 19 -2.13 15.15 -4.34
C SER A 19 -2.25 13.97 -5.30
N THR A 20 -1.12 13.48 -5.81
CA THR A 20 -1.06 12.30 -6.71
C THR A 20 0.11 11.40 -6.33
N PHE A 21 -0.14 10.10 -6.23
CA PHE A 21 0.79 9.07 -5.81
C PHE A 21 0.69 7.87 -6.75
N GLY A 22 1.58 7.80 -7.75
CA GLY A 22 1.51 6.75 -8.77
C GLY A 22 0.13 6.69 -9.44
N SER A 23 -0.60 5.59 -9.24
CA SER A 23 -1.94 5.37 -9.79
C SER A 23 -3.09 5.95 -8.95
N ILE A 24 -2.80 6.64 -7.86
CA ILE A 24 -3.80 7.23 -6.94
C ILE A 24 -3.81 8.74 -7.06
N LYS A 25 -5.01 9.31 -7.08
CA LYS A 25 -5.22 10.75 -6.86
C LYS A 25 -6.00 10.96 -5.57
N VAL A 26 -5.67 12.01 -4.84
CA VAL A 26 -6.21 12.30 -3.51
C VAL A 26 -6.90 13.65 -3.50
N ASP A 27 -8.08 13.74 -2.89
CA ASP A 27 -8.77 14.98 -2.52
C ASP A 27 -8.87 15.03 -0.99
N ASP A 28 -7.86 15.64 -0.37
CA ASP A 28 -7.75 15.73 1.10
C ASP A 28 -8.86 16.57 1.71
N ASN A 29 -9.32 17.60 0.99
CA ASN A 29 -10.41 18.48 1.45
C ASN A 29 -11.70 17.71 1.68
N ARG A 30 -11.98 16.73 0.81
CA ARG A 30 -13.17 15.87 0.91
C ARG A 30 -12.91 14.51 1.53
N ARG A 31 -11.65 14.19 1.86
CA ARG A 31 -11.21 12.88 2.36
C ARG A 31 -11.70 11.74 1.47
N ILE A 32 -11.46 11.88 0.16
CA ILE A 32 -11.74 10.86 -0.85
C ILE A 32 -10.51 10.66 -1.75
N PHE A 33 -10.33 9.45 -2.28
CA PHE A 33 -9.28 9.16 -3.26
C PHE A 33 -9.86 8.48 -4.49
N LYS A 34 -9.17 8.66 -5.62
CA LYS A 34 -9.48 8.02 -6.90
C LYS A 34 -8.42 6.98 -7.23
N ILE A 35 -8.84 5.74 -7.44
CA ILE A 35 -7.98 4.62 -7.86
C ILE A 35 -8.76 3.69 -8.79
N ALA A 36 -8.11 3.19 -9.85
CA ALA A 36 -8.73 2.33 -10.87
C ALA A 36 -10.11 2.87 -11.36
N GLY A 37 -10.24 4.19 -11.50
CA GLY A 37 -11.48 4.85 -11.95
C GLY A 37 -12.58 5.00 -10.88
N ARG A 38 -12.40 4.49 -9.67
CA ARG A 38 -13.38 4.57 -8.56
C ARG A 38 -13.03 5.69 -7.60
N LEU A 39 -14.05 6.39 -7.09
CA LEU A 39 -13.93 7.34 -5.98
C LEU A 39 -14.27 6.61 -4.68
N ILE A 40 -13.37 6.66 -3.72
CA ILE A 40 -13.45 5.88 -2.49
C ILE A 40 -13.23 6.83 -1.30
N PRO A 41 -14.12 6.81 -0.30
CA PRO A 41 -13.89 7.48 0.97
C PRO A 41 -12.63 6.95 1.65
N TYR A 42 -11.89 7.86 2.26
CA TYR A 42 -10.74 7.56 3.10
C TYR A 42 -11.04 6.45 4.13
N ALA A 43 -12.17 6.56 4.82
CA ALA A 43 -12.61 5.59 5.84
C ALA A 43 -12.94 4.19 5.31
N ASP A 44 -13.13 4.03 4.00
CA ASP A 44 -13.41 2.73 3.39
C ASP A 44 -12.13 1.96 3.07
N LEU A 45 -10.94 2.57 3.11
CA LEU A 45 -9.68 1.88 2.90
C LEU A 45 -9.32 1.02 4.12
N VAL A 46 -9.24 -0.30 3.92
CA VAL A 46 -8.92 -1.26 4.99
C VAL A 46 -7.47 -1.71 4.93
N SER A 47 -7.07 -2.24 3.78
CA SER A 47 -5.73 -2.79 3.57
C SER A 47 -5.36 -2.81 2.09
N PHE A 48 -4.10 -3.15 1.80
CA PHE A 48 -3.60 -3.36 0.47
C PHE A 48 -2.45 -4.37 0.44
N GLU A 49 -2.24 -5.02 -0.70
CA GLU A 49 -1.20 -6.02 -0.94
C GLU A 49 -0.59 -5.79 -2.33
N LEU A 50 0.73 -5.64 -2.43
CA LEU A 50 1.47 -5.74 -3.68
C LEU A 50 1.81 -7.20 -3.94
N LEU A 51 1.31 -7.74 -5.05
CA LEU A 51 1.60 -9.09 -5.51
C LEU A 51 2.50 -9.05 -6.74
N GLU A 52 3.49 -9.93 -6.78
CA GLU A 52 4.29 -10.26 -7.96
C GLU A 52 4.21 -11.76 -8.21
N ASP A 53 3.75 -12.15 -9.41
CA ASP A 53 3.55 -13.56 -9.80
C ASP A 53 2.71 -14.36 -8.79
N GLY A 54 1.66 -13.72 -8.28
CA GLY A 54 0.73 -14.28 -7.29
C GLY A 54 1.27 -14.35 -5.85
N LYS A 55 2.52 -13.92 -5.61
CA LYS A 55 3.14 -13.88 -4.28
C LYS A 55 3.03 -12.48 -3.69
N ILE A 56 2.66 -12.38 -2.42
CA ILE A 56 2.63 -11.09 -1.69
C ILE A 56 4.07 -10.65 -1.45
N ILE A 57 4.44 -9.49 -1.99
CA ILE A 57 5.76 -8.88 -1.83
C ILE A 57 5.72 -7.80 -0.72
N THR A 58 4.57 -7.15 -0.54
CA THR A 58 4.37 -6.09 0.46
C THR A 58 2.90 -5.98 0.79
N GLU A 59 2.54 -5.65 2.02
CA GLU A 59 1.16 -5.46 2.45
C GLU A 59 1.04 -4.36 3.52
N GLY A 60 -0.16 -3.80 3.71
CA GLY A 60 -0.45 -2.76 4.70
C GLY A 60 -1.93 -2.66 5.01
N GLY A 61 -2.32 -2.14 6.18
CA GLY A 61 -3.73 -2.02 6.57
C GLY A 61 -4.00 -1.80 8.06
N ILE A 62 -5.25 -1.44 8.39
CA ILE A 62 -5.72 -1.13 9.75
C ILE A 62 -5.81 -2.40 10.61
N ASP A 63 -6.36 -3.50 10.07
CA ASP A 63 -6.68 -4.72 10.82
C ASP A 63 -5.65 -5.86 10.68
N ILE A 64 -4.67 -5.77 9.76
CA ILE A 64 -3.66 -6.83 9.53
C ILE A 64 -2.45 -6.69 10.48
N GLY A 65 -2.53 -5.82 11.49
CA GLY A 65 -1.44 -5.72 12.44
C GLY A 65 -0.26 -4.86 11.94
N ARG A 66 -0.53 -3.69 11.31
CA ARG A 66 0.43 -2.60 10.99
C ARG A 66 1.86 -3.03 10.60
N ALA A 67 1.97 -3.78 9.52
CA ALA A 67 3.24 -4.05 8.84
C ALA A 67 3.59 -3.01 7.75
N ALA A 68 2.86 -1.90 7.62
CA ALA A 68 3.16 -0.89 6.63
C ALA A 68 3.54 0.45 7.25
N ILE A 69 4.76 0.54 7.78
CA ILE A 69 5.45 1.82 7.94
C ILE A 69 6.88 1.60 7.43
N GLY A 70 7.32 2.51 6.56
CA GLY A 70 8.49 2.39 5.70
C GLY A 70 9.72 1.72 6.32
N GLY A 71 10.28 0.76 5.59
CA GLY A 71 11.70 0.40 5.69
C GLY A 71 12.06 -1.00 6.20
N ALA A 72 11.14 -1.82 6.74
CA ALA A 72 11.56 -3.13 7.30
C ALA A 72 10.52 -4.28 7.33
N PHE A 73 9.45 -4.26 6.53
CA PHE A 73 8.60 -5.45 6.34
C PHE A 73 8.83 -6.09 4.97
N PHE A 74 10.07 -6.52 4.76
CA PHE A 74 10.39 -7.54 3.76
C PHE A 74 10.13 -8.92 4.38
N GLY A 75 8.90 -9.42 4.27
CA GLY A 75 8.61 -10.85 4.33
C GLY A 75 7.79 -11.36 5.53
N ILE A 76 6.64 -11.97 5.23
CA ILE A 76 6.26 -13.33 5.70
C ILE A 76 5.61 -14.15 4.54
N ALA A 77 6.01 -13.90 3.29
CA ALA A 77 5.76 -14.83 2.17
C ALA A 77 6.89 -14.70 1.12
N GLY A 78 8.02 -15.37 1.37
CA GLY A 78 9.14 -15.35 0.44
C GLY A 78 10.34 -16.24 0.76
N ALA A 79 10.32 -16.98 1.87
CA ALA A 79 11.15 -18.17 2.02
C ALA A 79 10.45 -19.34 1.30
N GLY A 80 10.80 -19.53 0.02
CA GLY A 80 10.56 -20.76 -0.72
C GLY A 80 9.32 -20.77 -1.60
N ILE A 81 9.51 -20.68 -2.93
CA ILE A 81 9.60 -21.86 -3.80
C ILE A 81 10.46 -21.45 -5.01
N GLY A 82 11.61 -22.10 -5.16
CA GLY A 82 12.65 -21.82 -6.14
C GLY A 82 13.99 -22.14 -5.49
N GLY A 83 14.32 -23.44 -5.41
CA GLY A 83 15.39 -23.96 -4.58
C GLY A 83 16.79 -23.42 -4.90
N PHE A 84 17.73 -23.83 -4.06
CA PHE A 84 19.16 -23.91 -4.37
C PHE A 84 19.40 -24.77 -5.62
N SER A 85 19.04 -24.26 -6.79
CA SER A 85 19.66 -24.65 -8.05
C SER A 85 20.67 -23.57 -8.36
N LYS A 86 21.94 -23.96 -8.47
CA LYS A 86 23.06 -23.12 -8.91
C LYS A 86 22.66 -22.33 -10.16
N MET A 87 22.17 -21.10 -10.00
CA MET A 87 21.83 -20.22 -11.13
C MET A 87 23.13 -19.75 -11.76
N LYS A 88 23.30 -20.08 -13.04
CA LYS A 88 24.39 -19.53 -13.86
C LYS A 88 24.12 -18.03 -14.04
N LYS A 89 25.17 -17.24 -14.31
CA LYS A 89 25.12 -15.79 -14.58
C LYS A 89 24.19 -15.37 -15.76
N GLU A 90 23.44 -16.30 -16.36
CA GLU A 90 22.70 -16.14 -17.61
C GLU A 90 21.18 -16.38 -17.48
N ASP A 91 20.66 -16.82 -16.32
CA ASP A 91 19.22 -17.02 -16.14
C ASP A 91 18.52 -15.66 -15.91
N LYS A 92 17.99 -15.06 -16.99
CA LYS A 92 17.18 -13.84 -16.91
C LYS A 92 15.95 -14.07 -16.03
N GLU A 93 15.80 -13.26 -15.00
CA GLU A 93 14.58 -13.23 -14.19
C GLU A 93 13.47 -12.46 -14.90
N PHE A 94 12.25 -13.00 -14.86
CA PHE A 94 11.06 -12.38 -15.44
C PHE A 94 10.00 -12.16 -14.36
N CYS A 95 9.19 -11.13 -14.55
CA CYS A 95 7.95 -10.88 -13.84
C CYS A 95 6.81 -11.05 -14.85
N THR A 96 5.82 -11.90 -14.57
CA THR A 96 4.65 -12.12 -15.43
C THR A 96 3.45 -11.30 -15.01
N SER A 97 3.35 -10.98 -13.72
CA SER A 97 2.32 -10.12 -13.16
C SER A 97 2.83 -9.29 -11.99
N MET A 98 2.38 -8.04 -11.92
CA MET A 98 2.58 -7.15 -10.77
C MET A 98 1.29 -6.35 -10.57
N GLN A 99 0.71 -6.41 -9.38
CA GLN A 99 -0.57 -5.76 -9.09
C GLN A 99 -0.68 -5.38 -7.62
N ILE A 100 -1.43 -4.32 -7.33
CA ILE A 100 -1.85 -4.00 -5.97
C ILE A 100 -3.31 -4.39 -5.80
N LEU A 101 -3.60 -5.25 -4.83
CA LEU A 101 -4.95 -5.49 -4.35
C LEU A 101 -5.24 -4.49 -3.23
N VAL A 102 -6.35 -3.76 -3.32
CA VAL A 102 -6.80 -2.81 -2.30
C VAL A 102 -8.12 -3.30 -1.73
N THR A 103 -8.14 -3.61 -0.45
CA THR A 103 -9.32 -4.09 0.27
C THR A 103 -10.11 -2.92 0.85
N LEU A 104 -11.42 -2.94 0.62
CA LEU A 104 -12.33 -1.85 0.94
C LEU A 104 -13.52 -2.33 1.76
N ARG A 105 -13.91 -1.56 2.77
CA ARG A 105 -15.15 -1.78 3.53
C ARG A 105 -16.34 -1.21 2.75
N ASN A 106 -17.54 -1.75 2.99
CA ASN A 106 -18.81 -1.21 2.48
C ASN A 106 -18.93 -1.11 0.95
N GLN A 107 -18.11 -1.85 0.20
CA GLN A 107 -18.15 -1.91 -1.26
C GLN A 107 -18.68 -3.27 -1.73
N LYS A 108 -19.58 -3.28 -2.74
CA LYS A 108 -20.21 -4.50 -3.28
C LYS A 108 -19.21 -5.58 -3.70
N TYR A 109 -17.99 -5.20 -4.05
CA TYR A 109 -16.94 -6.12 -4.53
C TYR A 109 -15.77 -6.29 -3.56
N GLY A 110 -15.78 -5.65 -2.38
CA GLY A 110 -14.80 -5.82 -1.30
C GLY A 110 -13.34 -5.46 -1.58
N ALA A 111 -12.93 -5.39 -2.85
CA ALA A 111 -11.57 -5.07 -3.26
C ALA A 111 -11.50 -4.43 -4.66
N VAL A 112 -10.35 -3.81 -4.94
CA VAL A 112 -9.98 -3.22 -6.24
C VAL A 112 -8.56 -3.65 -6.58
N THR A 113 -8.35 -4.10 -7.82
CA THR A 113 -7.02 -4.47 -8.33
C THR A 113 -6.45 -3.38 -9.21
N VAL A 114 -5.18 -3.03 -9.00
CA VAL A 114 -4.43 -2.06 -9.81
C VAL A 114 -3.25 -2.77 -10.47
N PRO A 115 -3.33 -3.11 -11.77
CA PRO A 115 -2.25 -3.81 -12.47
C PRO A 115 -1.13 -2.84 -12.90
N PHE A 116 0.12 -3.29 -12.79
CA PHE A 116 1.33 -2.60 -13.26
C PHE A 116 2.09 -3.41 -14.32
N ILE A 117 2.08 -4.74 -14.20
CA ILE A 117 2.60 -5.69 -15.19
C ILE A 117 1.55 -6.78 -15.42
N PHE A 118 1.25 -7.07 -16.68
CA PHE A 118 0.30 -8.12 -17.10
C PHE A 118 0.83 -8.95 -18.28
N LEU A 119 2.11 -8.75 -18.64
CA LEU A 119 2.83 -9.46 -19.70
C LEU A 119 4.23 -9.80 -19.19
N LYS A 120 4.79 -10.93 -19.65
CA LYS A 120 6.13 -11.38 -19.29
C LYS A 120 7.16 -10.28 -19.56
N THR A 121 7.74 -9.76 -18.48
CA THR A 121 8.66 -8.61 -18.48
C THR A 121 9.98 -9.03 -17.85
N ASP A 122 11.07 -8.79 -18.57
CA ASP A 122 12.43 -9.02 -18.07
C ASP A 122 12.76 -8.01 -16.95
N LYS A 123 13.15 -8.51 -15.76
CA LYS A 123 13.39 -7.67 -14.58
C LYS A 123 14.58 -6.72 -14.74
N SER A 124 15.47 -6.98 -15.71
CA SER A 124 16.59 -6.08 -16.04
C SER A 124 16.16 -4.85 -16.86
N LYS A 125 14.92 -4.82 -17.37
CA LYS A 125 14.47 -3.76 -18.28
C LYS A 125 13.86 -2.57 -17.53
N ALA A 126 13.98 -1.40 -18.15
CA ALA A 126 13.42 -0.15 -17.63
C ALA A 126 11.90 -0.22 -17.39
N THR A 127 11.17 -1.02 -18.17
CA THR A 127 9.73 -1.26 -18.00
C THR A 127 9.39 -1.86 -16.64
N TYR A 128 10.15 -2.87 -16.19
CA TYR A 128 10.00 -3.45 -14.86
C TYR A 128 10.33 -2.42 -13.76
N SER A 129 11.42 -1.68 -13.93
CA SER A 129 11.82 -0.63 -12.97
C SER A 129 10.76 0.48 -12.83
N LEU A 130 10.17 0.92 -13.95
CA LEU A 130 9.09 1.91 -13.97
C LEU A 130 7.82 1.37 -13.31
N ALA A 131 7.44 0.12 -13.59
CA ALA A 131 6.32 -0.54 -12.93
C ALA A 131 6.51 -0.60 -11.41
N ARG A 132 7.69 -1.01 -10.94
CA ARG A 132 8.05 -1.02 -9.52
C ARG A 132 7.99 0.37 -8.90
N THR A 133 8.44 1.39 -9.62
CA THR A 133 8.42 2.79 -9.15
C THR A 133 6.98 3.29 -8.99
N ASN A 134 6.12 3.03 -9.97
CA ASN A 134 4.71 3.40 -9.91
C ASN A 134 3.95 2.61 -8.83
N ALA A 135 4.22 1.32 -8.67
CA ALA A 135 3.67 0.50 -7.59
C ALA A 135 4.07 1.06 -6.22
N LYS A 136 5.36 1.34 -6.01
CA LYS A 136 5.85 1.96 -4.77
C LYS A 136 5.19 3.30 -4.47
N ALA A 137 5.10 4.19 -5.47
CA ALA A 137 4.43 5.47 -5.30
C ALA A 137 2.95 5.28 -4.91
N THR A 138 2.28 4.31 -5.53
CA THR A 138 0.89 3.94 -5.20
C THR A 138 0.76 3.43 -3.76
N LEU A 139 1.66 2.56 -3.30
CA LEU A 139 1.68 2.09 -1.91
C LEU A 139 1.89 3.25 -0.93
N SER A 140 2.76 4.21 -1.25
CA SER A 140 2.94 5.41 -0.43
C SER A 140 1.64 6.23 -0.30
N GLY A 141 0.87 6.36 -1.39
CA GLY A 141 -0.43 7.03 -1.35
C GLY A 141 -1.44 6.31 -0.47
N LEU A 142 -1.48 4.97 -0.52
CA LEU A 142 -2.37 4.17 0.34
C LEU A 142 -1.98 4.29 1.82
N ASN A 143 -0.69 4.25 2.14
CA ASN A 143 -0.20 4.49 3.49
C ASN A 143 -0.56 5.89 4.00
N TYR A 144 -0.34 6.91 3.19
CA TYR A 144 -0.73 8.27 3.52
C TYR A 144 -2.22 8.37 3.86
N ILE A 145 -3.09 7.75 3.06
CA ILE A 145 -4.54 7.73 3.32
C ILE A 145 -4.85 7.03 4.65
N LEU A 146 -4.20 5.89 4.94
CA LEU A 146 -4.38 5.18 6.21
C LEU A 146 -3.95 6.03 7.41
N GLU A 147 -2.78 6.68 7.33
CA GLU A 147 -2.27 7.57 8.38
C GLU A 147 -3.19 8.77 8.63
N MET A 148 -3.76 9.35 7.55
CA MET A 148 -4.70 10.46 7.66
C MET A 148 -6.05 10.05 8.27
N ASN A 149 -6.41 8.76 8.22
CA ASN A 149 -7.64 8.21 8.82
C ASN A 149 -7.51 7.69 10.22
N ALA A 150 -6.29 7.40 10.65
CA ALA A 150 -6.09 6.77 11.94
C ALA A 150 -5.99 7.83 13.05
N ASP A 151 -6.54 7.48 14.22
CA ASP A 151 -6.43 8.29 15.42
C ASP A 151 -4.98 8.22 15.94
N LYS A 152 -4.27 9.35 15.93
CA LYS A 152 -2.81 9.42 16.19
C LYS A 152 -2.41 8.83 17.56
N THR A 153 -3.31 8.86 18.54
CA THR A 153 -3.04 8.32 19.89
C THR A 153 -3.05 6.79 19.89
N ILE A 154 -4.01 6.17 19.20
CA ILE A 154 -4.09 4.70 19.05
C ILE A 154 -2.99 4.22 18.09
N LEU A 155 -2.51 5.08 17.19
CA LEU A 155 -1.33 4.84 16.36
C LEU A 155 -0.03 4.64 17.16
N GLY A 156 0.23 5.43 18.19
CA GLY A 156 1.44 5.24 19.01
C GLY A 156 1.49 3.87 19.70
N PHE A 157 0.41 3.48 20.37
CA PHE A 157 0.40 2.29 21.25
C PHE A 157 0.46 0.95 20.50
N ASP A 158 -0.31 0.78 19.43
CA ASP A 158 -0.32 -0.46 18.65
C ASP A 158 1.00 -0.68 17.91
N ASN A 159 1.68 0.39 17.47
CA ASN A 159 3.00 0.30 16.84
C ASN A 159 4.05 -0.18 17.85
N LEU A 160 3.97 0.30 19.10
CA LEU A 160 4.87 -0.15 20.18
C LEU A 160 4.69 -1.62 20.53
N LYS A 161 3.43 -2.10 20.57
CA LYS A 161 3.14 -3.50 20.88
C LYS A 161 3.74 -4.45 19.84
N LYS A 162 3.59 -4.14 18.55
CA LYS A 162 4.16 -4.92 17.45
C LYS A 162 5.67 -4.83 17.37
N LEU A 163 6.22 -3.62 17.59
CA LEU A 163 7.67 -3.44 17.67
C LEU A 163 8.26 -4.35 18.75
N LYS A 164 7.57 -4.51 19.88
CA LYS A 164 7.96 -5.41 20.98
C LYS A 164 7.84 -6.88 20.59
N GLU A 165 6.76 -7.28 19.94
CA GLU A 165 6.59 -8.65 19.42
C GLU A 165 7.71 -9.03 18.43
N LEU A 166 8.10 -8.14 17.52
CA LEU A 166 9.21 -8.40 16.58
C LEU A 166 10.57 -8.56 17.28
N PHE A 167 10.81 -7.78 18.32
CA PHE A 167 12.02 -7.93 19.15
C PHE A 167 11.99 -9.24 19.94
N ASP A 168 10.86 -9.61 20.53
CA ASP A 168 10.69 -10.85 21.28
C ASP A 168 10.80 -12.10 20.40
N LEU A 169 10.41 -12.00 19.13
CA LEU A 169 10.62 -13.02 18.10
C LEU A 169 12.06 -13.08 17.58
N GLY A 170 12.95 -12.18 18.03
CA GLY A 170 14.35 -12.11 17.60
C GLY A 170 14.56 -11.59 16.17
N ILE A 171 13.53 -10.96 15.59
CA ILE A 171 13.58 -10.39 14.23
C ILE A 171 14.34 -9.06 14.25
N LEU A 172 14.22 -8.30 15.33
CA LEU A 172 14.93 -7.04 15.54
C LEU A 172 16.07 -7.23 16.53
N THR A 173 17.19 -6.57 16.27
CA THR A 173 18.23 -6.38 17.29
C THR A 173 17.80 -5.31 18.30
N GLU A 174 18.42 -5.32 19.48
CA GLU A 174 18.11 -4.35 20.56
C GLU A 174 18.27 -2.89 20.10
N GLY A 175 19.32 -2.60 19.31
CA GLY A 175 19.53 -1.26 18.76
C GLY A 175 18.47 -0.81 17.75
N GLU A 176 17.95 -1.73 16.93
CA GLU A 176 16.87 -1.44 15.97
C GLU A 176 15.52 -1.24 16.65
N TYR A 177 15.27 -2.02 17.71
CA TYR A 177 14.10 -1.86 18.56
C TYR A 177 14.09 -0.48 19.22
N ASP A 178 15.18 -0.08 19.87
CA ASP A 178 15.25 1.18 20.62
C ASP A 178 15.17 2.41 19.72
N SER A 179 15.81 2.37 18.55
CA SER A 179 15.74 3.47 17.57
C SER A 179 14.29 3.69 17.10
N LYS A 180 13.61 2.63 16.65
CA LYS A 180 12.23 2.70 16.16
C LYS A 180 11.23 3.06 17.27
N LYS A 181 11.50 2.65 18.52
CA LYS A 181 10.67 3.00 19.67
C LYS A 181 10.67 4.51 19.93
N LYS A 182 11.83 5.16 19.81
CA LYS A 182 11.96 6.61 19.94
C LYS A 182 11.23 7.36 18.83
N ASP A 183 11.36 6.89 17.59
CA ASP A 183 10.61 7.46 16.46
C ASP A 183 9.10 7.41 16.67
N ILE A 184 8.57 6.28 17.17
CA ILE A 184 7.12 6.12 17.44
C ILE A 184 6.66 7.02 18.61
N LEU A 185 7.52 7.25 19.60
CA LEU A 185 7.23 8.08 20.76
C LEU A 185 7.51 9.57 20.55
N GLY A 186 8.20 9.95 19.45
CA GLY A 186 8.62 11.32 19.17
C GLY A 186 9.68 11.85 20.14
N LEU A 187 10.62 11.00 20.57
CA LEU A 187 11.67 11.29 21.56
C LEU A 187 13.08 11.40 20.96
#